data_AF-A0A0G0RTG1-F1
#
_entry.id   AF-A0A0G0RTG1-F1
#
_cell.length_a   1.000
_cell.length_b   1.000
_cell.length_c   1.000
_cell.angle_alpha   90.00
_cell.angle_beta   90.00
_cell.angle_gamma   90.00
#
_symmetry.space_group_name_H-M   'P 1'
#
loop_
_entity.id
_entity.type
_entity.pdbx_description
1 polymer ?
#
loop_
_entity_poly.entity_id
_entity_poly.type
_entity_poly.pdbx_seq_one_letter_code
_entity_poly.pdbx_strand_id
1 'polypeptide(L)'
;DKGLDYKELGNAIAAKGNVKSVIVIGDTRKKISKALDGEGAGINILDLEYSPMDEIVKKAFEITPDGGVIVLSPGAASFDMFENYKDRGVQFKNSVAKLKSQLL
;
A
#
# COMPACT_ATOMS: atom_id res chain seq x y z
N ASP A 1 4.37 0.69 16.01
CA ASP A 1 4.51 -0.72 15.60
C ASP A 1 4.18 -1.67 16.76
N LYS A 2 3.32 -2.67 16.56
CA LYS A 2 2.92 -3.65 17.59
C LYS A 2 3.84 -4.89 17.66
N GLY A 3 4.97 -4.86 16.94
CA GLY A 3 5.90 -6.00 16.90
C GLY A 3 5.41 -7.16 16.03
N LEU A 4 4.54 -6.87 15.06
CA LEU A 4 3.98 -7.89 14.17
C LEU A 4 5.05 -8.44 13.22
N ASP A 5 4.98 -9.76 12.97
CA ASP A 5 5.71 -10.42 11.90
C ASP A 5 4.86 -10.40 10.62
N TYR A 6 5.47 -9.95 9.52
CA TYR A 6 4.82 -9.86 8.20
C TYR A 6 5.21 -11.02 7.27
N LYS A 7 5.95 -12.02 7.77
CA LYS A 7 6.37 -13.17 6.96
C LYS A 7 5.18 -13.92 6.35
N GLU A 8 4.10 -14.14 7.10
CA GLU A 8 2.89 -14.79 6.56
C GLU A 8 2.23 -13.97 5.45
N LEU A 9 2.27 -12.64 5.56
CA LEU A 9 1.81 -11.75 4.49
C LEU A 9 2.66 -11.93 3.23
N GLY A 10 3.99 -11.96 3.38
CA GLY A 10 4.93 -12.22 2.28
C GLY A 10 4.63 -13.55 1.59
N ASN A 11 4.51 -14.63 2.37
CA ASN A 11 4.19 -15.96 1.88
C ASN A 11 2.84 -16.00 1.14
N ALA A 12 1.80 -15.38 1.70
CA ALA A 12 0.48 -15.36 1.10
C ALA A 12 0.48 -14.63 -0.25
N ILE A 13 1.20 -13.51 -0.34
CA ILE A 13 1.28 -12.75 -1.59
C ILE A 13 2.09 -13.53 -2.63
N ALA A 14 3.25 -14.08 -2.26
CA ALA A 14 4.08 -14.89 -3.15
C ALA A 14 3.30 -16.11 -3.69
N ALA A 15 2.59 -16.83 -2.82
CA ALA A 15 1.81 -18.01 -3.20
C ALA A 15 0.63 -17.70 -4.14
N LYS A 16 0.04 -16.50 -4.06
CA LYS A 16 -1.06 -16.10 -4.95
C LYS A 16 -0.56 -15.64 -6.32
N GLY A 17 0.62 -15.04 -6.42
CA GLY A 17 1.26 -14.65 -7.68
C GLY A 17 0.53 -13.58 -8.52
N ASN A 18 -0.56 -13.00 -7.99
CA ASN A 18 -1.40 -12.02 -8.69
C ASN A 18 -1.13 -10.57 -8.27
N VAL A 19 -0.37 -10.35 -7.20
CA VAL A 19 0.06 -9.02 -6.78
C VAL A 19 1.31 -8.64 -7.58
N LYS A 20 1.24 -7.52 -8.30
CA LYS A 20 2.34 -7.04 -9.15
C LYS A 20 3.22 -6.02 -8.45
N SER A 21 2.60 -5.16 -7.67
CA SER A 21 3.27 -4.10 -6.93
C SER A 21 2.70 -3.98 -5.53
N VAL A 22 3.52 -3.58 -4.57
CA VAL A 22 3.09 -3.20 -3.22
C VAL A 22 3.68 -1.84 -2.89
N ILE A 23 2.82 -0.89 -2.53
CA ILE A 23 3.24 0.39 -1.96
C ILE A 23 3.24 0.25 -0.45
N VAL A 24 4.38 0.54 0.17
CA VAL A 24 4.55 0.55 1.63
C VAL A 24 4.71 1.99 2.13
N ILE A 25 4.13 2.27 3.29
CA ILE A 25 4.12 3.59 3.93
C ILE A 25 4.27 3.45 5.44
N GLY A 26 4.63 4.56 6.10
CA GLY A 26 4.61 4.71 7.54
C GLY A 26 5.69 3.90 8.28
N ASP A 27 5.46 3.70 9.57
CA ASP A 27 6.43 3.06 10.47
C ASP A 27 6.73 1.61 10.08
N THR A 28 5.72 0.91 9.51
CA THR A 28 5.82 -0.52 9.21
C THR A 28 6.48 -0.82 7.88
N ARG A 29 6.74 0.19 7.04
CA ARG A 29 7.23 0.02 5.65
C ARG A 29 8.45 -0.89 5.55
N LYS A 30 9.49 -0.65 6.38
CA LYS A 30 10.75 -1.41 6.34
C LYS A 30 10.55 -2.88 6.70
N LYS A 31 9.64 -3.18 7.63
CA LYS A 31 9.34 -4.56 8.04
C LYS A 31 8.58 -5.30 6.95
N ILE A 32 7.60 -4.65 6.33
CA ILE A 32 6.82 -5.21 5.23
C ILE A 32 7.71 -5.44 4.01
N SER A 33 8.53 -4.46 3.61
CA SER A 33 9.47 -4.62 2.49
C SER A 33 10.39 -5.82 2.69
N LYS A 34 10.98 -5.95 3.88
CA LYS A 34 11.86 -7.08 4.21
C LYS A 34 11.14 -8.43 4.10
N ALA A 35 9.88 -8.51 4.54
CA ALA A 35 9.09 -9.74 4.46
C ALA A 35 8.71 -10.10 3.02
N LEU A 36 8.51 -9.11 2.14
CA LEU A 36 8.20 -9.33 0.73
C LEU A 36 9.43 -9.68 -0.11
N ASP A 37 10.57 -9.04 0.18
CA ASP A 37 11.85 -9.31 -0.51
C ASP A 37 12.37 -10.72 -0.21
N GLY A 38 12.23 -11.18 1.05
CA GLY A 38 12.78 -12.46 1.50
C GLY A 38 12.19 -13.69 0.83
N GLU A 39 11.00 -13.60 0.26
CA GLU A 39 10.24 -14.73 -0.29
C GLU A 39 10.27 -14.79 -1.83
N GLY A 40 11.10 -13.97 -2.49
CA GLY A 40 11.35 -14.07 -3.93
C GLY A 40 10.12 -13.79 -4.80
N ALA A 41 9.18 -12.99 -4.32
CA ALA A 41 7.86 -12.83 -4.92
C ALA A 41 7.85 -12.08 -6.26
N GLY A 42 8.98 -11.52 -6.72
CA GLY A 42 9.07 -10.74 -7.96
C GLY A 42 8.15 -9.50 -7.96
N ILE A 43 7.72 -9.06 -6.77
CA ILE A 43 6.83 -7.92 -6.57
C ILE A 43 7.66 -6.65 -6.69
N ASN A 44 7.14 -5.67 -7.42
CA ASN A 44 7.70 -4.33 -7.38
C ASN A 44 7.29 -3.63 -6.07
N ILE A 45 8.22 -3.47 -5.14
CA ILE A 45 7.97 -2.79 -3.86
C ILE A 45 8.34 -1.31 -4.00
N LEU A 46 7.37 -0.44 -3.74
CA LEU A 46 7.59 1.01 -3.71
C LEU A 46 7.45 1.51 -2.27
N ASP A 47 8.52 2.07 -1.73
CA ASP A 47 8.49 2.75 -0.44
C ASP A 47 8.21 4.25 -0.67
N LEU A 48 7.06 4.72 -0.17
CA LEU A 48 6.67 6.14 -0.22
C LEU A 48 6.72 6.82 1.15
N GLU A 49 7.47 6.25 2.10
CA GLU A 49 7.71 6.82 3.42
C GLU A 49 6.42 7.31 4.10
N TYR A 50 6.34 8.60 4.43
CA TYR A 50 5.18 9.25 5.05
C TYR A 50 4.46 10.18 4.08
N SER A 51 4.48 9.86 2.77
CA SER A 51 3.81 10.67 1.75
C SER A 51 2.32 10.84 2.04
N PRO A 52 1.73 11.97 1.61
CA PRO A 52 0.29 12.19 1.72
C PRO A 52 -0.50 11.20 0.85
N MET A 53 -1.74 10.90 1.25
CA MET A 53 -2.60 9.94 0.56
C MET A 53 -2.83 10.27 -0.93
N ASP A 54 -2.87 11.56 -1.28
CA ASP A 54 -3.00 12.01 -2.66
C ASP A 54 -1.84 11.52 -3.54
N GLU A 55 -0.60 11.62 -3.04
CA GLU A 55 0.59 11.12 -3.76
C GLU A 55 0.59 9.60 -3.85
N ILE A 56 0.21 8.92 -2.76
CA ILE A 56 0.13 7.46 -2.70
C ILE A 56 -0.87 6.93 -3.75
N VAL A 57 -2.08 7.50 -3.79
CA VAL A 57 -3.13 7.09 -4.74
C VAL A 57 -2.73 7.42 -6.17
N LYS A 58 -2.15 8.61 -6.41
CA LYS A 58 -1.65 8.98 -7.74
C LYS A 58 -0.58 8.00 -8.22
N LYS A 59 0.39 7.66 -7.37
CA LYS A 59 1.45 6.72 -7.72
C LYS A 59 0.90 5.32 -7.97
N ALA A 60 -0.05 4.87 -7.16
CA ALA A 60 -0.72 3.59 -7.35
C ALA A 60 -1.44 3.53 -8.70
N PHE A 61 -2.11 4.61 -9.11
CA PHE A 61 -2.75 4.72 -10.41
C PHE A 61 -1.76 4.67 -11.57
N GLU A 62 -0.68 5.46 -11.52
CA GLU A 62 0.35 5.52 -12.57
C GLU A 62 1.01 4.17 -12.87
N ILE A 63 1.18 3.31 -11.86
CA ILE A 63 1.84 2.00 -12.01
C ILE A 63 0.87 0.85 -12.25
N THR A 64 -0.44 1.11 -12.17
CA THR A 64 -1.47 0.08 -12.38
C THR A 64 -1.87 0.07 -13.86
N PRO A 65 -1.78 -1.07 -14.55
CA PRO A 65 -2.19 -1.16 -15.95
C PRO A 65 -3.71 -0.97 -16.11
N ASP A 66 -4.14 -0.64 -17.32
CA ASP A 66 -5.56 -0.54 -17.64
C ASP A 66 -6.32 -1.83 -17.27
N GLY A 67 -7.46 -1.67 -16.60
CA GLY A 67 -8.24 -2.79 -16.06
C GLY A 67 -7.67 -3.44 -14.80
N GLY A 68 -6.53 -2.94 -14.29
CA GLY A 68 -5.95 -3.35 -13.02
C GLY A 68 -6.75 -2.87 -11.80
N VAL A 69 -6.42 -3.43 -10.64
CA VAL A 69 -7.12 -3.15 -9.38
C VAL A 69 -6.14 -2.62 -8.34
N ILE A 70 -6.51 -1.52 -7.69
CA ILE A 70 -5.80 -0.96 -6.53
C ILE A 70 -6.62 -1.26 -5.29
N VAL A 71 -5.98 -1.85 -4.28
CA VAL A 71 -6.61 -2.17 -2.99
C VAL A 71 -5.83 -1.52 -1.86
N LEU A 72 -6.52 -0.77 -1.00
CA LEU A 72 -5.98 -0.35 0.29
C LEU A 72 -6.23 -1.45 1.33
N SER A 73 -5.20 -2.26 1.62
CA SER A 73 -5.25 -3.32 2.65
C SER A 73 -4.06 -3.19 3.62
N PRO A 74 -4.13 -2.27 4.59
CA PRO A 74 -2.94 -1.80 5.30
C PRO A 74 -2.41 -2.77 6.38
N GLY A 75 -3.20 -3.76 6.84
CA GLY A 75 -2.77 -4.80 7.78
C GLY A 75 -2.21 -4.34 9.14
N ALA A 76 -2.14 -3.03 9.38
CA ALA A 76 -1.42 -2.41 10.48
C ALA A 76 -2.20 -1.22 11.07
N ALA A 77 -1.77 -0.80 12.27
CA ALA A 77 -2.24 0.42 12.91
C ALA A 77 -2.02 1.64 12.00
N SER A 78 -2.80 2.70 12.20
CA SER A 78 -2.81 3.88 11.32
C SER A 78 -2.26 5.15 11.96
N PHE A 79 -1.97 5.12 13.27
CA PHE A 79 -1.76 6.33 14.08
C PHE A 79 -0.48 7.10 13.76
N ASP A 80 0.43 6.50 13.00
CA ASP A 80 1.67 7.12 12.55
C ASP A 80 1.44 8.16 11.45
N MET A 81 0.38 8.00 10.65
CA MET A 81 0.08 8.88 9.50
C MET A 81 -1.34 9.43 9.49
N PHE A 82 -2.25 8.85 10.28
CA PHE A 82 -3.68 9.11 10.24
C PHE A 82 -4.24 9.21 11.65
N GLU A 83 -5.34 9.95 11.81
CA GLU A 83 -6.00 10.08 13.12
C GLU A 83 -6.47 8.71 13.63
N ASN A 84 -6.98 7.88 12.73
CA ASN A 84 -7.45 6.53 13.01
C ASN A 84 -7.68 5.76 11.69
N TYR A 85 -8.11 4.50 11.78
CA TYR A 85 -8.31 3.66 10.60
C TYR A 85 -9.43 4.16 9.67
N LYS A 86 -10.43 4.87 10.22
CA LYS A 86 -11.52 5.46 9.42
C LYS A 86 -11.01 6.66 8.64
N ASP A 87 -10.23 7.53 9.29
CA ASP A 87 -9.57 8.67 8.64
C ASP A 87 -8.71 8.22 7.46
N ARG A 88 -7.86 7.19 7.64
CA ARG A 88 -7.10 6.57 6.55
C ARG A 88 -7.98 6.16 5.35
N GLY A 89 -9.12 5.52 5.62
CA GLY A 89 -10.07 5.11 4.59
C GLY A 89 -10.83 6.28 3.94
N VAL A 90 -11.11 7.34 4.69
CA VAL A 90 -11.73 8.57 4.18
C VAL A 90 -10.77 9.31 3.27
N GLN A 91 -9.51 9.50 3.69
CA GLN A 91 -8.49 10.12 2.87
C GLN A 91 -8.29 9.35 1.56
N PHE A 92 -8.20 8.02 1.60
CA PHE A 92 -8.08 7.21 0.38
C PHE A 92 -9.24 7.44 -0.60
N LYS A 93 -10.49 7.42 -0.11
CA LYS A 93 -11.67 7.68 -0.94
C LYS A 93 -11.66 9.08 -1.54
N ASN A 94 -11.27 10.09 -0.75
CA ASN A 94 -11.19 11.47 -1.19
C ASN A 94 -10.10 11.66 -2.25
N SER A 95 -8.92 11.08 -2.05
CA SER A 95 -7.81 11.10 -3.01
C SER A 95 -8.19 10.42 -4.33
N VAL A 96 -8.89 9.29 -4.27
CA VAL A 96 -9.43 8.61 -5.48
C VAL A 96 -10.44 9.49 -6.21
N ALA A 97 -11.39 10.11 -5.49
CA ALA A 97 -12.38 11.00 -6.10
C ALA A 97 -11.74 12.24 -6.74
N LYS A 98 -10.74 12.84 -6.06
CA LYS A 98 -9.96 13.97 -6.56
C LYS A 98 -9.20 13.59 -7.82
N LEU A 99 -8.48 12.48 -7.82
CA LEU A 99 -7.76 12.00 -9.01
C LEU A 99 -8.73 11.78 -10.17
N LYS A 100 -9.89 11.15 -9.95
CA LYS A 100 -10.91 10.97 -10.98
C LYS A 100 -11.37 12.30 -11.59
N SER A 101 -11.56 13.34 -10.77
CA SER A 101 -11.96 14.66 -11.26
C SER A 101 -10.87 15.38 -12.08
N GLN A 102 -9.59 15.00 -11.93
CA GLN A 102 -8.47 15.57 -12.68
C GLN A 102 -8.22 14.87 -14.02
N LEU A 103 -8.78 13.66 -14.20
CA LEU A 103 -8.67 12.86 -15.41
C LEU A 103 -9.85 13.07 -16.38
N LEU A 104 -10.92 13.73 -15.92
CA LEU A 104 -12.12 14.09 -16.68
C LEU A 104 -12.05 15.56 -17.10
#